data_AF-A0A932HFS4-F1
#
_entry.id   AF-A0A932HFS4-F1
#
_cell.length_a   1.000
_cell.length_b   1.000
_cell.length_c   1.000
_cell.angle_alpha   90.00
_cell.angle_beta   90.00
_cell.angle_gamma   90.00
#
_symmetry.space_group_name_H-M   'P 1'
#
loop_
_entity.id
_entity.type
_entity.pdbx_description
1 polymer ?
#
loop_
_entity_poly.entity_id
_entity_poly.type
_entity_poly.pdbx_seq_one_letter_code
_entity_poly.pdbx_strand_id
1 'polypeptide(L)'
;MKRHRKAPPKGRGVPRISEQHQELRHALELIDATEDLTRLVPLLQGLRGDLAAHFADEEGEDGLARAVGPAAPHHLRRLEALLAEHAQLLASLDDVIERGDALLDGSVKQVVDDARALTRRLARHEAAETALLTDAVYSDIGGG
;
A
#
# COMPACT_ATOMS: atom_id res chain seq x y z
N MET A 1 7.57 -58.35 14.97
CA MET A 1 7.15 -57.68 13.71
C MET A 1 6.01 -56.71 14.03
N LYS A 2 6.20 -55.42 13.69
CA LYS A 2 5.21 -54.41 13.20
C LYS A 2 3.81 -54.40 13.89
N ARG A 3 3.25 -53.31 14.42
CA ARG A 3 3.14 -51.95 13.85
C ARG A 3 2.76 -50.95 14.97
N HIS A 4 3.58 -49.91 15.18
CA HIS A 4 3.10 -48.68 15.81
C HIS A 4 2.27 -47.90 14.78
N ARG A 5 0.97 -47.73 15.04
CA ARG A 5 0.14 -46.75 14.34
C ARG A 5 0.59 -45.36 14.78
N LYS A 6 1.39 -44.70 13.94
CA LYS A 6 1.76 -43.29 14.09
C LYS A 6 0.48 -42.47 13.84
N ALA A 7 0.02 -41.75 14.86
CA ALA A 7 -1.07 -40.79 14.71
C ALA A 7 -0.72 -39.76 13.62
N PRO A 8 -1.68 -39.29 12.82
CA PRO A 8 -1.41 -38.27 11.82
C PRO A 8 -0.93 -36.98 12.51
N PRO A 9 0.04 -36.25 11.93
CA PRO A 9 0.47 -34.97 12.48
C PRO A 9 -0.71 -33.98 12.49
N LYS A 10 -0.97 -33.39 13.66
CA LYS A 10 -1.94 -32.31 13.86
C LYS A 10 -1.59 -31.12 12.94
N GLY A 11 -2.65 -30.46 12.43
CA GLY A 11 -2.64 -29.53 11.31
C GLY A 11 -1.58 -28.43 11.38
N ARG A 12 -0.82 -28.30 10.29
CA ARG A 12 0.14 -27.20 10.07
C ARG A 12 -0.40 -26.09 9.15
N GLY A 13 -1.53 -26.30 8.46
CA GLY A 13 -2.07 -25.34 7.48
C GLY A 13 -2.97 -24.26 8.07
N VAL A 14 -3.89 -24.63 8.97
CA VAL A 14 -4.92 -23.70 9.51
C VAL A 14 -4.36 -22.55 10.36
N PRO A 15 -3.35 -22.75 11.25
CA PRO A 15 -2.78 -21.66 12.03
C PRO A 15 -2.10 -20.60 11.17
N ARG A 16 -1.34 -21.02 10.15
CA ARG A 16 -0.59 -20.14 9.24
C ARG A 16 -1.52 -19.27 8.38
N ILE A 17 -2.60 -19.84 7.85
CA ILE A 17 -3.60 -19.07 7.07
C ILE A 17 -4.30 -18.03 7.96
N SER A 18 -4.56 -18.38 9.23
CA SER A 18 -5.24 -17.49 10.16
C SER A 18 -4.36 -16.30 10.57
N GLU A 19 -3.06 -16.52 10.74
CA GLU A 19 -2.04 -15.49 10.96
C GLU A 19 -1.90 -14.58 9.73
N GLN A 20 -1.76 -15.14 8.53
CA GLN A 20 -1.73 -14.38 7.27
C GLN A 20 -2.98 -13.51 7.10
N HIS A 21 -4.18 -14.04 7.41
CA HIS A 21 -5.43 -13.27 7.36
C HIS A 21 -5.47 -12.15 8.40
N GLN A 22 -4.80 -12.30 9.54
CA GLN A 22 -4.68 -11.23 10.54
C GLN A 22 -3.76 -10.11 10.06
N GLU A 23 -2.63 -10.47 9.45
CA GLU A 23 -1.69 -9.50 8.84
C GLU A 23 -2.37 -8.71 7.71
N LEU A 24 -3.12 -9.40 6.83
CA LEU A 24 -3.90 -8.76 5.76
C LEU A 24 -4.95 -7.79 6.30
N ARG A 25 -5.67 -8.16 7.37
CA ARG A 25 -6.64 -7.25 8.02
C ARG A 25 -5.95 -5.99 8.53
N HIS A 26 -4.78 -6.12 9.14
CA HIS A 26 -4.03 -4.97 9.63
C HIS A 26 -3.57 -4.06 8.48
N ALA A 27 -3.08 -4.63 7.38
CA ALA A 27 -2.71 -3.86 6.20
C ALA A 27 -3.91 -3.09 5.62
N LEU A 28 -5.09 -3.71 5.55
CA LEU A 28 -6.32 -3.08 5.10
C LEU A 28 -6.77 -1.94 6.02
N GLU A 29 -6.66 -2.08 7.34
CA GLU A 29 -6.95 -1.01 8.31
C GLU A 29 -6.03 0.21 8.10
N LEU A 30 -4.74 -0.02 7.84
CA LEU A 30 -3.78 1.06 7.56
C LEU A 30 -4.10 1.80 6.26
N ILE A 31 -4.56 1.08 5.24
CA ILE A 31 -4.99 1.63 3.96
C ILE A 31 -6.25 2.49 4.14
N ASP A 32 -7.26 1.96 4.84
CA ASP A 32 -8.55 2.65 5.07
C ASP A 32 -8.36 3.94 5.89
N ALA A 33 -7.40 3.96 6.81
CA ALA A 33 -7.09 5.12 7.64
C ALA A 33 -6.22 6.20 6.95
N THR A 34 -5.79 5.99 5.70
CA THR A 34 -4.84 6.88 5.01
C THR A 34 -5.52 7.70 3.91
N GLU A 35 -5.41 9.03 4.01
CA GLU A 35 -5.81 9.97 2.94
C GLU A 35 -4.61 10.54 2.16
N ASP A 36 -3.39 10.26 2.63
CA ASP A 36 -2.15 10.74 2.02
C ASP A 36 -1.70 9.79 0.90
N LEU A 37 -1.86 10.24 -0.35
CA LEU A 37 -1.49 9.46 -1.54
C LEU A 37 -0.03 9.00 -1.53
N THR A 38 0.89 9.80 -0.95
CA THR A 38 2.32 9.45 -0.89
C THR A 38 2.60 8.28 0.06
N ARG A 39 1.69 8.02 1.01
CA ARG A 39 1.74 6.87 1.93
C ARG A 39 0.87 5.72 1.45
N LEU A 40 -0.23 6.03 0.79
CA LEU A 40 -1.18 5.06 0.27
C LEU A 40 -0.52 4.12 -0.74
N VAL A 41 0.22 4.66 -1.70
CA VAL A 41 0.83 3.85 -2.77
C VAL A 41 1.83 2.82 -2.22
N PRO A 42 2.78 3.17 -1.33
CA PRO A 42 3.63 2.18 -0.66
C PRO A 42 2.85 1.11 0.14
N LEU A 43 1.76 1.49 0.83
CA LEU A 43 0.93 0.53 1.56
C LEU A 43 0.25 -0.47 0.62
N LEU A 44 -0.28 -0.01 -0.51
CA LEU A 44 -0.89 -0.86 -1.53
C LEU A 44 0.14 -1.80 -2.18
N GLN A 45 1.35 -1.33 -2.43
CA GLN A 45 2.46 -2.16 -2.94
C GLN A 45 2.85 -3.26 -1.94
N GLY A 46 2.87 -2.93 -0.63
CA GLY A 46 3.05 -3.91 0.44
C GLY A 46 1.94 -4.96 0.45
N LEU A 47 0.68 -4.53 0.47
CA LEU A 47 -0.48 -5.42 0.42
C LEU A 47 -0.45 -6.33 -0.82
N ARG A 48 -0.01 -5.82 -1.98
CA ARG A 48 0.14 -6.64 -3.19
C ARG A 48 1.12 -7.78 -2.96
N GLY A 49 2.27 -7.50 -2.36
CA GLY A 49 3.28 -8.51 -2.04
C GLY A 49 2.72 -9.59 -1.12
N ASP A 50 2.02 -9.17 -0.07
CA ASP A 50 1.42 -10.06 0.92
C ASP A 50 0.32 -10.94 0.30
N LEU A 51 -0.58 -10.35 -0.50
CA LEU A 51 -1.63 -11.09 -1.20
C LEU A 51 -1.06 -12.08 -2.22
N ALA A 52 -0.04 -11.69 -2.99
CA ALA A 52 0.60 -12.59 -3.94
C ALA A 52 1.24 -13.80 -3.25
N ALA A 53 1.91 -13.59 -2.12
CA ALA A 53 2.49 -14.67 -1.32
C ALA A 53 1.41 -15.56 -0.70
N HIS A 54 0.34 -14.95 -0.17
CA HIS A 54 -0.79 -15.67 0.42
C HIS A 54 -1.52 -16.54 -0.62
N PHE A 55 -1.85 -15.99 -1.79
CA PHE A 55 -2.52 -16.74 -2.86
C PHE A 55 -1.64 -17.88 -3.40
N ALA A 56 -0.33 -17.67 -3.54
CA ALA A 56 0.59 -18.73 -3.93
C ALA A 56 0.62 -19.89 -2.92
N ASP A 57 0.54 -19.60 -1.61
CA ASP A 57 0.42 -20.63 -0.57
C ASP A 57 -0.92 -21.39 -0.67
N GLU A 58 -2.03 -20.70 -0.96
CA GLU A 58 -3.36 -21.31 -1.10
C GLU A 58 -3.53 -22.15 -2.37
N GLU A 59 -2.92 -21.74 -3.47
CA GLU A 59 -3.00 -22.39 -4.80
C GLU A 59 -2.00 -23.54 -4.96
N GLY A 60 -0.98 -23.61 -4.10
CA GLY A 60 0.05 -24.65 -4.14
C GLY A 60 -0.48 -26.08 -3.90
N GLU A 61 0.36 -27.08 -4.19
CA GLU A 61 0.00 -28.51 -4.07
C GLU A 61 -0.41 -28.94 -2.64
N ASP A 62 0.07 -28.23 -1.62
CA ASP A 62 -0.27 -28.41 -0.22
C ASP A 62 -1.28 -27.36 0.31
N GLY A 63 -1.88 -26.58 -0.59
CA GLY A 63 -2.75 -25.46 -0.30
C GLY A 63 -4.22 -25.84 -0.02
N LEU A 64 -5.12 -24.89 -0.28
CA LEU A 64 -6.49 -24.91 0.18
C LEU A 64 -7.30 -26.07 -0.45
N ALA A 65 -7.02 -26.42 -1.71
CA ALA A 65 -7.66 -27.55 -2.40
C ALA A 65 -7.40 -28.90 -1.73
N ARG A 66 -6.18 -29.12 -1.22
CA ARG A 66 -5.82 -30.35 -0.51
C ARG A 66 -6.44 -30.41 0.88
N ALA A 67 -6.63 -29.27 1.54
CA ALA A 67 -7.30 -29.18 2.83
C ALA A 67 -8.82 -29.42 2.70
N VAL A 68 -9.46 -28.84 1.69
CA VAL A 68 -10.92 -28.88 1.51
C VAL A 68 -11.38 -30.17 0.82
N GLY A 69 -10.66 -30.66 -0.19
CA GLY A 69 -11.11 -31.79 -1.03
C GLY A 69 -11.49 -33.05 -0.25
N PRO A 70 -10.66 -33.57 0.67
CA PRO A 70 -10.97 -34.76 1.45
C PRO A 70 -12.03 -34.53 2.54
N ALA A 71 -12.16 -33.30 3.05
CA ALA A 71 -13.02 -32.98 4.19
C ALA A 71 -14.42 -32.52 3.78
N ALA A 72 -14.54 -31.80 2.67
CA ALA A 72 -15.80 -31.23 2.17
C ALA A 72 -15.81 -31.14 0.63
N PRO A 73 -15.94 -32.27 -0.10
CA PRO A 73 -15.91 -32.30 -1.57
C PRO A 73 -16.98 -31.42 -2.24
N HIS A 74 -18.11 -31.21 -1.57
CA HIS A 74 -19.21 -30.38 -2.08
C HIS A 74 -18.86 -28.88 -2.15
N HIS A 75 -17.76 -28.45 -1.52
CA HIS A 75 -17.27 -27.07 -1.60
C HIS A 75 -16.25 -26.83 -2.74
N LEU A 76 -15.84 -27.87 -3.48
CA LEU A 76 -14.79 -27.74 -4.51
C LEU A 76 -15.13 -26.72 -5.60
N ARG A 77 -16.37 -26.68 -6.09
CA ARG A 77 -16.79 -25.65 -7.07
C ARG A 77 -16.69 -24.23 -6.53
N ARG A 78 -17.01 -24.05 -5.25
CA ARG A 78 -16.92 -22.74 -4.59
C ARG A 78 -15.46 -22.35 -4.39
N LEU A 79 -14.61 -23.32 -4.06
CA LEU A 79 -13.18 -23.11 -3.94
C LEU A 79 -12.55 -22.69 -5.28
N GLU A 80 -12.88 -23.38 -6.38
CA GLU A 80 -12.42 -23.00 -7.73
C GLU A 80 -12.79 -21.56 -8.08
N ALA A 81 -13.99 -21.11 -7.73
CA ALA A 81 -14.41 -19.73 -7.94
C ALA A 81 -13.58 -18.72 -7.12
N LEU A 82 -13.25 -19.05 -5.87
CA LEU A 82 -12.41 -18.19 -5.02
C LEU A 82 -10.98 -18.09 -5.57
N LEU A 83 -10.38 -19.22 -5.96
CA LEU A 83 -9.04 -19.22 -6.56
C LEU A 83 -9.01 -18.44 -7.89
N ALA A 84 -10.09 -18.48 -8.67
CA ALA A 84 -10.21 -17.69 -9.89
C ALA A 84 -10.31 -16.17 -9.62
N GLU A 85 -10.80 -15.76 -8.44
CA GLU A 85 -10.93 -14.37 -8.02
C GLU A 85 -9.57 -13.74 -7.68
N HIS A 86 -8.60 -14.54 -7.21
CA HIS A 86 -7.28 -14.07 -6.80
C HIS A 86 -6.56 -13.24 -7.88
N ALA A 87 -6.56 -13.73 -9.13
CA ALA A 87 -5.95 -13.02 -10.25
C ALA A 87 -6.64 -11.67 -10.53
N GLN A 88 -7.96 -11.59 -10.35
CA GLN A 88 -8.73 -10.36 -10.56
C GLN A 88 -8.46 -9.33 -9.45
N LEU A 89 -8.30 -9.78 -8.21
CA LEU A 89 -7.94 -8.94 -7.08
C LEU A 89 -6.53 -8.34 -7.25
N LEU A 90 -5.55 -9.15 -7.67
CA LEU A 90 -4.20 -8.67 -7.92
C LEU A 90 -4.16 -7.67 -9.08
N ALA A 91 -4.87 -7.94 -10.18
CA ALA A 91 -4.96 -7.00 -11.30
C ALA A 91 -5.63 -5.68 -10.88
N SER A 92 -6.71 -5.74 -10.11
CA SER A 92 -7.39 -4.54 -9.61
C SER A 92 -6.48 -3.71 -8.69
N LEU A 93 -5.65 -4.38 -7.90
CA LEU A 93 -4.68 -3.70 -7.02
C LEU A 93 -3.54 -3.06 -7.84
N ASP A 94 -3.02 -3.76 -8.85
CA ASP A 94 -2.03 -3.22 -9.79
C ASP A 94 -2.55 -1.96 -10.50
N ASP A 95 -3.79 -1.97 -10.99
CA ASP A 95 -4.44 -0.82 -11.62
C ASP A 95 -4.59 0.39 -10.67
N VAL A 96 -4.82 0.15 -9.37
CA VAL A 96 -4.90 1.23 -8.37
C VAL A 96 -3.51 1.80 -8.08
N ILE A 97 -2.49 0.94 -7.97
CA ILE A 97 -1.09 1.35 -7.75
C ILE A 97 -0.60 2.19 -8.93
N GLU A 98 -0.79 1.73 -10.17
CA GLU A 98 -0.35 2.44 -11.38
C GLU A 98 -0.96 3.84 -11.48
N ARG A 99 -2.27 3.96 -11.21
CA ARG A 99 -2.94 5.28 -11.20
C ARG A 99 -2.42 6.18 -10.08
N GLY A 100 -2.10 5.61 -8.92
CA GLY A 100 -1.50 6.35 -7.81
C GLY A 100 -0.12 6.90 -8.16
N ASP A 101 0.75 6.07 -8.72
CA ASP A 101 2.09 6.47 -9.17
C ASP A 101 2.01 7.56 -10.24
N ALA A 102 1.11 7.41 -11.23
CA ALA A 102 0.93 8.41 -12.27
C ALA A 102 0.50 9.79 -11.73
N LEU A 103 -0.32 9.82 -10.68
CA LEU A 103 -0.72 11.07 -10.00
C LEU A 103 0.44 11.71 -9.25
N LEU A 104 1.24 10.89 -8.56
CA LEU A 104 2.42 11.34 -7.81
C LEU A 104 3.51 11.88 -8.72
N ASP A 105 3.72 11.30 -9.90
CA ASP A 105 4.73 11.77 -10.86
C ASP A 105 4.22 12.86 -11.82
N GLY A 106 2.89 12.98 -11.96
CA GLY A 106 2.25 13.92 -12.87
C GLY A 106 1.77 15.21 -12.20
N SER A 107 0.48 15.47 -12.34
CA SER A 107 -0.15 16.77 -12.03
C SER A 107 0.04 17.23 -10.59
N VAL A 108 0.05 16.31 -9.61
CA VAL A 108 0.22 16.69 -8.19
C VAL A 108 1.62 17.24 -7.94
N LYS A 109 2.65 16.57 -8.47
CA LYS A 109 4.02 17.04 -8.38
C LYS A 109 4.23 18.38 -9.05
N GLN A 110 3.62 18.59 -10.22
CA GLN A 110 3.67 19.88 -10.90
C GLN A 110 3.09 21.00 -10.02
N VAL A 111 1.91 20.79 -9.42
CA VAL A 111 1.30 21.78 -8.51
C VAL A 111 2.16 22.04 -7.28
N VAL A 112 2.77 21.00 -6.70
CA VAL A 112 3.68 21.14 -5.55
C VAL A 112 4.92 21.96 -5.94
N ASP A 113 5.50 21.72 -7.11
CA ASP A 113 6.67 22.44 -7.58
C ASP A 113 6.34 23.90 -7.91
N ASP A 114 5.18 24.16 -8.50
CA ASP A 114 4.67 25.51 -8.77
C ASP A 114 4.42 26.29 -7.47
N ALA A 115 3.80 25.66 -6.46
CA ALA A 115 3.59 26.25 -5.15
C ALA A 115 4.92 26.59 -4.47
N ARG A 116 5.90 25.69 -4.51
CA ARG A 116 7.25 25.95 -3.98
C ARG A 116 7.95 27.09 -4.72
N ALA A 117 7.80 27.15 -6.04
CA ALA A 117 8.34 28.25 -6.84
C ALA A 117 7.70 29.58 -6.46
N LEU A 118 6.38 29.61 -6.24
CA LEU A 118 5.65 30.78 -5.76
C LEU A 118 6.13 31.22 -4.38
N THR A 119 6.24 30.32 -3.40
CA THR A 119 6.74 30.64 -2.05
C THR A 119 8.14 31.24 -2.10
N ARG A 120 9.04 30.68 -2.91
CA ARG A 120 10.39 31.24 -3.09
C ARG A 120 10.37 32.63 -3.73
N ARG A 121 9.44 32.89 -4.65
CA ARG A 121 9.28 34.22 -5.27
C ARG A 121 8.77 35.25 -4.26
N LEU A 122 7.78 34.88 -3.44
CA LEU A 122 7.24 35.74 -2.39
C LEU A 122 8.31 36.09 -1.35
N ALA A 123 9.09 35.11 -0.88
CA ALA A 123 10.17 35.37 0.07
C ALA A 123 11.22 36.36 -0.47
N ARG A 124 11.57 36.26 -1.76
CA ARG A 124 12.49 37.23 -2.40
C ARG A 124 11.87 38.61 -2.54
N HIS A 125 10.57 38.68 -2.82
CA HIS A 125 9.85 39.92 -2.94
C HIS A 125 9.79 40.67 -1.60
N GLU A 126 9.38 40.00 -0.53
CA GLU A 126 9.36 40.56 0.83
C GLU A 126 10.74 41.05 1.29
N ALA A 127 11.81 40.29 0.97
CA ALA A 127 13.18 40.71 1.27
C ALA A 127 13.58 41.99 0.52
N ALA A 128 13.19 42.12 -0.76
CA ALA A 128 13.47 43.31 -1.55
C ALA A 128 12.69 44.54 -1.05
N GLU A 129 11.43 44.37 -0.66
CA GLU A 129 10.63 45.44 -0.06
C GLU A 129 11.21 45.89 1.28
N THR A 130 11.63 44.94 2.12
CA THR A 130 12.26 45.23 3.41
C THR A 130 13.56 46.01 3.24
N ALA A 131 14.39 45.64 2.25
CA ALA A 131 15.61 46.36 1.93
C ALA A 131 15.31 47.80 1.49
N LEU A 132 14.33 47.99 0.59
CA LEU A 132 13.91 49.32 0.12
C LEU A 132 13.41 50.22 1.26
N LEU A 133 12.59 49.67 2.16
CA LEU A 133 12.09 50.41 3.32
C LEU A 133 13.22 50.81 4.27
N THR A 134 14.18 49.90 4.49
CA THR A 134 15.35 50.15 5.33
C THR A 134 16.21 51.27 4.73
N ASP A 135 16.54 51.17 3.44
CA ASP A 135 17.32 52.19 2.72
C ASP A 135 16.64 53.56 2.76
N ALA A 136 15.31 53.61 2.57
CA ALA A 136 14.55 54.86 2.66
C ALA A 136 14.65 55.50 4.05
N VAL A 137 14.51 54.72 5.13
CA VAL A 137 14.60 55.21 6.51
C VAL A 137 16.01 55.71 6.86
N TYR A 138 17.06 54.98 6.47
CA TYR A 138 18.43 55.41 6.77
C TYR A 138 18.89 56.61 5.93
N SER A 139 18.39 56.74 4.70
CA SER A 139 18.68 57.88 3.83
C SER A 139 18.04 59.18 4.34
N ASP A 140 16.90 59.09 5.04
CA ASP A 140 16.19 60.25 5.59
C ASP A 140 16.79 60.77 6.91
N ILE A 141 17.54 59.92 7.65
CA ILE A 141 18.15 60.26 8.95
C ILE A 141 19.57 60.83 8.80
N GLY A 142 20.27 60.57 7.69
CA GLY A 142 21.66 61.01 7.46
C GLY A 142 21.84 62.43 6.89
N GLY A 143 20.75 63.18 6.67
CA GLY A 143 20.77 64.50 6.03
C GLY A 143 20.74 65.72 6.96
N GLY A 144 20.94 65.54 8.27
CA GLY A 144 20.89 66.61 9.29
C GLY A 144 22.24 66.97 9.90
#